data_AF-A0A1L7GA48-F1
#
_entry.id   AF-A0A1L7GA48-F1
#
_cell.length_a   1.000
_cell.length_b   1.000
_cell.length_c   1.000
_cell.angle_alpha   90.00
_cell.angle_beta   90.00
_cell.angle_gamma   90.00
#
_symmetry.space_group_name_H-M   'P 1'
#
loop_
_entity.id
_entity.type
_entity.pdbx_description
1 polymer ?
#
loop_
_entity_poly.entity_id
_entity_poly.type
_entity_poly.pdbx_seq_one_letter_code
_entity_poly.pdbx_strand_id
1 'polypeptide(L)'
;MEIVCGVVGIEYSHFFIGEPIEGALVGVDQMPDFRTEQPVIITPGKVTVRSCVQSHDAWVTLMLADCAPVEQSEQWPLLGVWSYEPAASGRMILHGPTTGPARPAVGWLPGGHDHPRPLKLSPGTKYAVHVYARGRKDSRARFEAAMTRKDFGLHEGFEDYVVVFVPVRQRAGMGTPDVSEIPVTSPQRNRLADTRPGLQNGGLADQRSAVRTRGGAGIVGRRMVRRGGPGRGTVRLPPAGGLRDNP
;
A
#
# COMPACT_ATOMS: atom_id res chain seq x y z
N MET A 1 -12.50 -16.87 8.37
CA MET A 1 -11.61 -15.84 7.80
C MET A 1 -12.39 -15.05 6.78
N GLU A 2 -12.53 -13.75 7.00
CA GLU A 2 -13.22 -12.83 6.07
C GLU A 2 -12.16 -12.07 5.28
N ILE A 3 -12.30 -12.01 3.96
CA ILE A 3 -11.36 -11.35 3.05
C ILE A 3 -12.14 -10.40 2.14
N VAL A 4 -11.61 -9.19 1.97
CA VAL A 4 -12.11 -8.19 1.03
C VAL A 4 -10.94 -7.70 0.19
N CYS A 5 -11.12 -7.65 -1.13
CA CYS A 5 -10.10 -7.14 -2.04
C CYS A 5 -10.67 -6.02 -2.89
N GLY A 6 -9.86 -5.01 -3.17
CA GLY A 6 -10.21 -3.93 -4.09
C GLY A 6 -8.97 -3.25 -4.64
N VAL A 7 -9.16 -2.46 -5.69
CA VAL A 7 -8.13 -1.53 -6.17
C VAL A 7 -8.52 -0.14 -5.72
N VAL A 8 -7.56 0.57 -5.12
CA VAL A 8 -7.76 1.93 -4.64
C VAL A 8 -6.83 2.88 -5.39
N GLY A 9 -7.37 4.04 -5.76
CA GLY A 9 -6.55 5.14 -6.24
C GLY A 9 -5.88 5.83 -5.07
N ILE A 10 -4.56 5.69 -4.97
CA ILE A 10 -3.71 6.45 -4.06
C ILE A 10 -3.52 7.82 -4.65
N GLU A 11 -3.76 8.84 -3.82
CA GLU A 11 -3.51 10.23 -4.14
C GLU A 11 -2.94 10.93 -2.92
N TYR A 12 -2.12 11.96 -3.15
CA TYR A 12 -1.35 12.63 -2.11
C TYR A 12 -0.53 11.65 -1.25
N SER A 13 -0.15 10.51 -1.83
CA SER A 13 0.53 9.39 -1.15
C SER A 13 -0.30 8.66 -0.09
N HIS A 14 -1.63 8.73 -0.10
CA HIS A 14 -2.46 8.08 0.93
C HIS A 14 -3.65 7.30 0.33
N PHE A 15 -4.09 6.31 1.10
CA PHE A 15 -5.42 5.74 1.02
C PHE A 15 -5.93 5.41 2.43
N PHE A 16 -7.22 5.10 2.53
CA PHE A 16 -7.91 4.96 3.79
C PHE A 16 -8.70 3.66 3.87
N ILE A 17 -8.75 3.11 5.09
CA ILE A 17 -9.62 2.00 5.48
C ILE A 17 -10.42 2.51 6.66
N GLY A 18 -11.71 2.76 6.48
CA GLY A 18 -12.49 3.42 7.52
C GLY A 18 -13.95 3.04 7.50
N GLU A 19 -14.61 3.32 8.60
CA GLU A 19 -16.05 3.17 8.72
C GLU A 19 -16.77 4.25 7.90
N PRO A 20 -17.88 3.92 7.21
CA PRO A 20 -18.69 4.95 6.56
C PRO A 20 -19.19 5.93 7.63
N ILE A 21 -19.04 7.23 7.36
CA ILE A 21 -19.55 8.28 8.24
C ILE A 21 -21.05 8.41 7.95
N GLU A 22 -21.86 7.59 8.61
CA GLU A 22 -23.32 7.75 8.65
C GLU A 22 -23.68 8.60 9.88
N GLY A 23 -23.72 9.93 9.70
CA GLY A 23 -24.14 10.89 10.74
C GLY A 23 -23.04 11.39 11.66
N ALA A 24 -23.39 12.41 12.46
CA ALA A 24 -22.51 13.23 13.30
C ALA A 24 -22.01 12.51 14.58
N LEU A 25 -21.39 11.34 14.44
CA LEU A 25 -20.71 10.66 15.53
C LEU A 25 -19.41 11.38 15.87
N VAL A 26 -19.32 11.86 17.12
CA VAL A 26 -18.17 12.57 17.66
C VAL A 26 -16.93 11.67 17.63
N GLY A 27 -15.88 12.07 16.91
CA GLY A 27 -14.56 11.42 16.92
C GLY A 27 -14.15 10.71 15.62
N VAL A 28 -15.10 10.35 14.74
CA VAL A 28 -14.79 9.68 13.45
C VAL A 28 -14.23 10.67 12.41
N ASP A 29 -14.48 11.96 12.59
CA ASP A 29 -13.99 13.05 11.73
C ASP A 29 -12.61 13.59 12.15
N GLN A 30 -11.90 12.89 13.05
CA GLN A 30 -10.56 13.29 13.40
C GLN A 30 -9.63 13.14 12.19
N MET A 31 -9.11 14.27 11.72
CA MET A 31 -8.16 14.30 10.62
C MET A 31 -6.84 13.61 11.04
N PRO A 32 -6.32 12.67 10.24
CA PRO A 32 -4.99 12.11 10.46
C PRO A 32 -3.91 13.20 10.47
N ASP A 33 -2.92 13.09 11.36
CA ASP A 33 -1.76 13.98 11.30
C ASP A 33 -0.81 13.54 10.18
N PHE A 34 -1.05 14.05 8.98
CA PHE A 34 -0.26 13.73 7.78
C PHE A 34 1.21 14.22 7.82
N ARG A 35 1.63 14.93 8.88
CA ARG A 35 3.03 15.35 9.05
C ARG A 35 3.90 14.26 9.64
N THR A 36 3.30 13.16 10.10
CA THR A 36 4.05 12.01 10.63
C THR A 36 4.73 11.24 9.50
N GLU A 37 5.93 10.72 9.79
CA GLU A 37 6.65 9.83 8.88
C GLU A 37 6.20 8.37 9.00
N GLN A 38 5.24 8.06 9.88
CA GLN A 38 4.74 6.70 10.05
C GLN A 38 4.06 6.19 8.77
N PRO A 39 4.30 4.92 8.38
CA PRO A 39 3.67 4.35 7.19
C PRO A 39 2.16 4.12 7.36
N VAL A 40 1.68 4.07 8.61
CA VAL A 40 0.27 3.92 8.94
C VAL A 40 -0.07 4.89 10.08
N ILE A 41 -1.20 5.55 9.97
CA ILE A 41 -1.73 6.51 10.95
C ILE A 41 -3.11 6.00 11.39
N ILE A 42 -3.27 5.79 12.70
CA ILE A 42 -4.54 5.35 13.28
C ILE A 42 -5.27 6.55 13.85
N THR A 43 -6.52 6.75 13.42
CA THR A 43 -7.48 7.65 14.07
C THR A 43 -8.78 6.88 14.38
N PRO A 44 -9.65 7.37 15.26
CA PRO A 44 -10.89 6.67 15.58
C PRO A 44 -11.70 6.35 14.31
N GLY A 45 -12.03 5.07 14.12
CA GLY A 45 -12.79 4.61 12.96
C GLY A 45 -12.03 4.58 11.63
N LYS A 46 -10.73 4.93 11.59
CA LYS A 46 -9.96 5.03 10.33
C LYS A 46 -8.50 4.61 10.48
N VAL A 47 -8.05 3.81 9.52
CA VAL A 47 -6.65 3.44 9.29
C VAL A 47 -6.22 4.13 8.01
N THR A 48 -5.24 5.02 8.11
CA THR A 48 -4.64 5.72 6.96
C THR A 48 -3.31 5.07 6.62
N VAL A 49 -3.11 4.67 5.37
CA VAL A 49 -1.86 4.06 4.92
C VAL A 49 -1.18 5.02 3.95
N ARG A 50 0.12 5.26 4.19
CA ARG A 50 0.96 6.14 3.37
C ARG A 50 1.76 5.32 2.36
N SER A 51 1.63 5.65 1.08
CA SER A 51 2.47 5.17 -0.03
C SER A 51 3.80 5.91 -0.09
N CYS A 52 4.84 5.30 -0.66
CA CYS A 52 6.08 6.02 -0.94
C CYS A 52 6.00 6.87 -2.22
N VAL A 53 4.91 6.78 -2.98
CA VAL A 53 4.68 7.55 -4.20
C VAL A 53 3.38 8.34 -4.15
N GLN A 54 3.35 9.46 -4.86
CA GLN A 54 2.28 10.46 -4.78
C GLN A 54 0.94 9.94 -5.30
N SER A 55 0.94 9.22 -6.43
CA SER A 55 -0.30 8.81 -7.08
C SER A 55 -0.11 7.55 -7.89
N HIS A 56 -0.97 6.56 -7.64
CA HIS A 56 -1.08 5.33 -8.41
C HIS A 56 -2.30 4.51 -7.96
N ASP A 57 -2.67 3.49 -8.71
CA ASP A 57 -3.56 2.43 -8.27
C ASP A 57 -2.78 1.36 -7.52
N ALA A 58 -3.33 0.92 -6.39
CA ALA A 58 -2.81 -0.18 -5.59
C ALA A 58 -3.88 -1.25 -5.40
N TRP A 59 -3.49 -2.51 -5.52
CA TRP A 59 -4.32 -3.59 -5.02
C TRP A 59 -4.18 -3.68 -3.50
N VAL A 60 -5.31 -3.71 -2.81
CA VAL A 60 -5.39 -3.82 -1.36
C VAL A 60 -6.28 -4.99 -0.98
N THR A 61 -5.78 -5.81 -0.06
CA THR A 61 -6.53 -6.89 0.59
C THR A 61 -6.73 -6.58 2.06
N LEU A 62 -7.98 -6.60 2.53
CA LEU A 62 -8.32 -6.58 3.95
C LEU A 62 -8.65 -7.99 4.41
N MET A 63 -8.19 -8.36 5.60
CA MET A 63 -8.43 -9.67 6.18
C MET A 63 -8.79 -9.57 7.66
N LEU A 64 -9.76 -10.36 8.11
CA LEU A 64 -9.99 -10.66 9.52
C LEU A 64 -9.51 -12.09 9.81
N ALA A 65 -8.52 -12.21 10.70
CA ALA A 65 -7.89 -13.48 11.06
C ALA A 65 -7.84 -13.68 12.58
N ASP A 66 -7.85 -14.94 13.02
CA ASP A 66 -7.83 -15.30 14.45
C ASP A 66 -6.44 -15.14 15.09
N CYS A 67 -5.39 -15.13 14.28
CA CYS A 67 -4.00 -14.98 14.69
C CYS A 67 -3.22 -14.20 13.63
N ALA A 68 -2.07 -13.65 14.04
CA ALA A 68 -1.14 -13.02 13.11
C ALA A 68 -0.69 -14.05 12.07
N PRO A 69 -0.70 -13.69 10.77
CA PRO A 69 -0.18 -14.58 9.74
C PRO A 69 1.30 -14.80 9.97
N VAL A 70 1.76 -16.03 9.79
CA VAL A 70 3.18 -16.32 9.65
C VAL A 70 3.64 -15.61 8.39
N GLU A 71 4.71 -14.81 8.47
CA GLU A 71 5.24 -14.05 7.33
C GLU A 71 5.56 -15.02 6.18
N GLN A 72 4.70 -15.06 5.15
CA GLN A 72 4.70 -16.16 4.17
C GLN A 72 5.71 -15.98 3.03
N SER A 73 6.28 -14.79 2.83
CA SER A 73 7.29 -14.58 1.78
C SER A 73 8.03 -13.26 1.93
N GLU A 74 9.29 -13.21 1.48
CA GLU A 74 10.09 -11.98 1.34
C GLU A 74 9.43 -10.89 0.47
N GLN A 75 8.39 -11.26 -0.32
CA GLN A 75 7.68 -10.34 -1.20
C GLN A 75 6.70 -9.42 -0.46
N TRP A 76 6.32 -9.75 0.77
CA TRP A 76 5.35 -9.00 1.56
C TRP A 76 5.95 -8.60 2.91
N PRO A 77 6.96 -7.70 2.94
CA PRO A 77 7.53 -7.23 4.19
C PRO A 77 6.48 -6.54 5.06
N LEU A 78 6.51 -6.84 6.36
CA LEU A 78 5.71 -6.17 7.37
C LEU A 78 6.15 -4.70 7.52
N LEU A 79 5.22 -3.76 7.35
CA LEU A 79 5.44 -2.34 7.64
C LEU A 79 5.37 -2.03 9.13
N GLY A 80 4.52 -2.77 9.86
CA GLY A 80 4.35 -2.62 11.30
C GLY A 80 3.04 -3.20 11.80
N VAL A 81 2.83 -3.04 13.11
CA VAL A 81 1.62 -3.48 13.82
C VAL A 81 1.11 -2.32 14.65
N TRP A 82 -0.19 -2.03 14.54
CA TRP A 82 -0.84 -0.95 15.28
C TRP A 82 -2.08 -1.43 16.02
N SER A 83 -2.41 -0.80 17.14
CA SER A 83 -3.68 -1.04 17.83
C SER A 83 -4.79 -0.25 17.16
N TYR A 84 -5.92 -0.89 16.91
CA TYR A 84 -7.12 -0.27 16.34
C TYR A 84 -8.36 -0.75 17.07
N GLU A 85 -9.34 0.14 17.23
CA GLU A 85 -10.66 -0.19 17.75
C GLU A 85 -11.70 0.47 16.84
N PRO A 86 -12.70 -0.28 16.34
CA PRO A 86 -13.81 0.31 15.62
C PRO A 86 -14.54 1.34 16.48
N ALA A 87 -14.80 2.52 15.92
CA ALA A 87 -15.46 3.62 16.60
C ALA A 87 -16.99 3.56 16.53
N ALA A 88 -17.57 2.90 15.52
CA ALA A 88 -19.02 2.85 15.33
C ALA A 88 -19.53 1.45 14.94
N SER A 89 -19.81 1.23 13.66
CA SER A 89 -20.41 0.01 13.10
C SER A 89 -19.43 -1.15 12.93
N GLY A 90 -18.13 -0.87 12.87
CA GLY A 90 -17.10 -1.85 12.49
C GLY A 90 -17.15 -2.27 11.02
N ARG A 91 -17.91 -1.59 10.17
CA ARG A 91 -17.95 -1.85 8.72
C ARG A 91 -16.81 -1.10 8.03
N MET A 92 -15.69 -1.78 7.82
CA MET A 92 -14.49 -1.17 7.24
C MET A 92 -14.55 -1.14 5.71
N ILE A 93 -14.38 0.04 5.12
CA ILE A 93 -14.43 0.29 3.67
C ILE A 93 -13.09 0.86 3.19
N LEU A 94 -12.60 0.31 2.09
CA LEU A 94 -11.45 0.82 1.34
C LEU A 94 -11.87 2.05 0.52
N HIS A 95 -11.14 3.15 0.66
CA HIS A 95 -11.38 4.35 -0.13
C HIS A 95 -10.10 5.15 -0.40
N GLY A 96 -10.03 5.73 -1.58
CA GLY A 96 -9.02 6.73 -1.91
C GLY A 96 -9.48 8.13 -1.51
N PRO A 97 -8.56 9.09 -1.34
CA PRO A 97 -8.91 10.42 -0.81
C PRO A 97 -9.90 11.22 -1.67
N THR A 98 -9.84 11.05 -2.98
CA THR A 98 -10.65 11.78 -3.98
C THR A 98 -11.35 10.83 -4.94
N THR A 99 -10.83 9.62 -5.11
CA THR A 99 -11.36 8.57 -5.99
C THR A 99 -12.56 7.84 -5.38
N GLY A 100 -12.79 8.02 -4.08
CA GLY A 100 -13.91 7.41 -3.38
C GLY A 100 -13.68 5.92 -3.07
N PRO A 101 -14.75 5.11 -2.98
CA PRO A 101 -14.65 3.70 -2.65
C PRO A 101 -13.78 2.91 -3.64
N ALA A 102 -13.10 1.87 -3.14
CA ALA A 102 -12.29 1.00 -3.98
C ALA A 102 -13.11 0.36 -5.12
N ARG A 103 -12.49 0.21 -6.29
CA ARG A 103 -13.06 -0.48 -7.44
C ARG A 103 -12.81 -2.00 -7.35
N PRO A 104 -13.63 -2.82 -8.03
CA PRO A 104 -13.40 -4.26 -8.11
C PRO A 104 -12.00 -4.58 -8.66
N ALA A 105 -11.33 -5.58 -8.09
CA ALA A 105 -10.00 -6.04 -8.52
C ALA A 105 -10.07 -6.99 -9.75
N VAL A 106 -11.02 -6.76 -10.66
CA VAL A 106 -11.23 -7.59 -11.86
C VAL A 106 -9.98 -7.52 -12.74
N GLY A 107 -9.40 -8.68 -13.07
CA GLY A 107 -8.19 -8.79 -13.88
C GLY A 107 -6.87 -8.66 -13.10
N TRP A 108 -6.90 -8.31 -11.81
CA TRP A 108 -5.72 -8.25 -10.96
C TRP A 108 -5.42 -9.60 -10.28
N LEU A 109 -6.44 -10.43 -10.06
CA LEU A 109 -6.32 -11.79 -9.56
C LEU A 109 -7.38 -12.73 -10.17
N PRO A 110 -7.13 -14.05 -10.22
CA PRO A 110 -8.18 -15.04 -10.46
C PRO A 110 -9.21 -14.98 -9.32
N GLY A 111 -10.50 -14.82 -9.66
CA GLY A 111 -11.59 -14.80 -8.67
C GLY A 111 -12.00 -13.42 -8.16
N GLY A 112 -11.68 -12.34 -8.89
CA GLY A 112 -12.09 -10.98 -8.54
C GLY A 112 -13.59 -10.88 -8.20
N HIS A 113 -13.90 -10.33 -7.02
CA HIS A 113 -15.27 -10.10 -6.58
C HIS A 113 -15.84 -8.85 -7.24
N ASP A 114 -17.10 -8.92 -7.67
CA ASP A 114 -17.77 -7.88 -8.46
C ASP A 114 -17.88 -6.52 -7.74
N HIS A 115 -17.84 -6.49 -6.40
CA HIS A 115 -17.71 -5.26 -5.61
C HIS A 115 -17.03 -5.52 -4.25
N PRO A 116 -16.11 -4.65 -3.78
CA PRO A 116 -15.55 -4.77 -2.44
C PRO A 116 -16.65 -4.51 -1.41
N ARG A 117 -17.12 -5.57 -0.76
CA ARG A 117 -18.02 -5.45 0.39
C ARG A 117 -17.23 -4.90 1.58
N PRO A 118 -17.86 -4.21 2.56
CA PRO A 118 -17.15 -3.81 3.76
C PRO A 118 -16.66 -5.05 4.54
N LEU A 119 -15.43 -5.00 5.07
CA LEU A 119 -14.95 -5.99 6.03
C LEU A 119 -15.63 -5.73 7.38
N LYS A 120 -16.25 -6.74 7.97
CA LYS A 120 -16.95 -6.58 9.26
C LYS A 120 -16.03 -6.89 10.44
N LEU A 121 -15.80 -5.89 11.27
CA LEU A 121 -15.17 -6.02 12.59
C LEU A 121 -16.25 -5.91 13.67
N SER A 122 -16.07 -6.63 14.78
CA SER A 122 -16.91 -6.47 15.97
C SER A 122 -16.61 -5.14 16.67
N PRO A 123 -17.61 -4.25 16.85
CA PRO A 123 -17.45 -3.04 17.67
C PRO A 123 -17.04 -3.37 19.11
N GLY A 124 -16.29 -2.48 19.75
CA GLY A 124 -15.78 -2.67 21.13
C GLY A 124 -14.69 -3.74 21.28
N THR A 125 -14.25 -4.36 20.17
CA THR A 125 -13.10 -5.25 20.16
C THR A 125 -11.86 -4.48 19.71
N LYS A 126 -10.75 -4.62 20.45
CA LYS A 126 -9.44 -4.12 20.01
C LYS A 126 -8.80 -5.10 19.06
N TYR A 127 -8.16 -4.60 18.01
CA TYR A 127 -7.46 -5.37 17.00
C TYR A 127 -6.00 -4.93 16.92
N ALA A 128 -5.11 -5.89 16.71
CA ALA A 128 -3.79 -5.65 16.16
C ALA A 128 -3.92 -5.61 14.63
N VAL A 129 -3.56 -4.49 14.02
CA VAL A 129 -3.58 -4.25 12.58
C VAL A 129 -2.18 -4.46 12.04
N HIS A 130 -1.98 -5.53 11.30
CA HIS A 130 -0.73 -5.81 10.60
C HIS A 130 -0.85 -5.28 9.17
N VAL A 131 0.10 -4.45 8.74
CA VAL A 131 0.14 -3.93 7.37
C VAL A 131 1.38 -4.43 6.67
N TYR A 132 1.20 -5.10 5.54
CA TYR A 132 2.26 -5.59 4.67
C TYR A 132 2.20 -4.83 3.35
N ALA A 133 3.35 -4.60 2.73
CA ALA A 133 3.39 -3.96 1.42
C ALA A 133 4.40 -4.61 0.48
N ARG A 134 3.97 -4.89 -0.74
CA ARG A 134 4.84 -5.39 -1.83
C ARG A 134 5.25 -4.25 -2.74
N GLY A 135 6.47 -4.30 -3.28
CA GLY A 135 6.96 -3.34 -4.28
C GLY A 135 7.40 -1.97 -3.72
N ARG A 136 7.27 -1.77 -2.41
CA ARG A 136 7.56 -0.49 -1.73
C ARG A 136 9.03 -0.07 -1.74
N LYS A 137 9.98 -1.01 -1.69
CA LYS A 137 11.42 -0.71 -1.55
C LYS A 137 11.98 0.14 -2.69
N ASP A 138 11.48 -0.05 -3.91
CA ASP A 138 11.94 0.64 -5.11
C ASP A 138 10.84 1.47 -5.79
N SER A 139 9.66 1.59 -5.19
CA SER A 139 8.48 2.23 -5.79
C SER A 139 8.75 3.66 -6.22
N ARG A 140 9.45 4.45 -5.39
CA ARG A 140 9.84 5.82 -5.69
C ARG A 140 10.72 5.94 -6.94
N ALA A 141 11.76 5.10 -7.04
CA ALA A 141 12.64 5.11 -8.21
C ALA A 141 11.88 4.73 -9.49
N ARG A 142 10.98 3.73 -9.39
CA ARG A 142 10.13 3.31 -10.52
C ARG A 142 9.15 4.42 -10.94
N PHE A 143 8.58 5.13 -9.97
CA PHE A 143 7.68 6.25 -10.21
C PHE A 143 8.39 7.45 -10.86
N GLU A 144 9.53 7.86 -10.32
CA GLU A 144 10.35 8.94 -10.90
C GLU A 144 10.79 8.61 -12.34
N ALA A 145 11.14 7.35 -12.61
CA ALA A 145 11.46 6.86 -13.95
C ALA A 145 10.25 6.94 -14.91
N ALA A 146 9.06 6.53 -14.46
CA ALA A 146 7.83 6.60 -15.25
C ALA A 146 7.45 8.05 -15.58
N MET A 147 7.54 8.94 -14.59
CA MET A 147 7.31 10.38 -14.78
C MET A 147 8.30 11.00 -15.77
N THR A 148 9.58 10.61 -15.72
CA THR A 148 10.60 11.06 -16.67
C THR A 148 10.30 10.64 -18.10
N ARG A 149 9.82 9.40 -18.29
CA ARG A 149 9.43 8.89 -19.61
C ARG A 149 8.11 9.48 -20.11
N LYS A 150 7.40 10.27 -19.30
CA LYS A 150 6.05 10.75 -19.57
C LYS A 150 5.08 9.58 -19.84
N ASP A 151 5.30 8.47 -19.16
CA ASP A 151 4.40 7.31 -19.18
C ASP A 151 3.19 7.62 -18.29
N PHE A 152 2.39 8.61 -18.69
CA PHE A 152 1.22 9.10 -17.93
C PHE A 152 0.14 8.04 -17.68
N GLY A 153 0.29 6.83 -18.23
CA GLY A 153 -0.62 5.70 -18.03
C GLY A 153 -0.07 4.59 -17.13
N LEU A 154 1.15 4.68 -16.60
CA LEU A 154 1.63 3.71 -15.62
C LEU A 154 1.05 4.07 -14.25
N HIS A 155 -0.17 3.60 -14.00
CA HIS A 155 -0.85 3.76 -12.71
C HIS A 155 -0.70 2.53 -11.83
N GLU A 156 -0.12 1.42 -12.31
CA GLU A 156 -0.13 0.15 -11.59
C GLU A 156 1.29 -0.35 -11.26
N GLY A 157 1.38 -1.30 -10.33
CA GLY A 157 2.59 -2.04 -10.07
C GLY A 157 3.61 -1.36 -9.15
N PHE A 158 3.34 -0.16 -8.63
CA PHE A 158 4.24 0.48 -7.66
C PHE A 158 4.16 -0.19 -6.29
N GLU A 159 2.99 -0.18 -5.66
CA GLU A 159 2.81 -0.76 -4.33
C GLU A 159 1.47 -1.49 -4.25
N ASP A 160 1.46 -2.63 -3.56
CA ASP A 160 0.25 -3.36 -3.18
C ASP A 160 0.28 -3.63 -1.68
N TYR A 161 -0.89 -3.83 -1.08
CA TYR A 161 -1.01 -3.91 0.38
C TYR A 161 -1.88 -5.08 0.85
N VAL A 162 -1.49 -5.66 1.98
CA VAL A 162 -2.34 -6.56 2.76
C VAL A 162 -2.48 -5.99 4.16
N VAL A 163 -3.71 -5.82 4.62
CA VAL A 163 -4.05 -5.31 5.95
C VAL A 163 -4.83 -6.38 6.70
N VAL A 164 -4.27 -6.86 7.80
CA VAL A 164 -4.84 -7.94 8.59
C VAL A 164 -5.23 -7.43 9.96
N PHE A 165 -6.50 -7.58 10.31
CA PHE A 165 -7.05 -7.32 11.63
C PHE A 165 -7.04 -8.62 12.42
N VAL A 166 -6.38 -8.60 13.59
CA VAL A 166 -6.31 -9.73 14.52
C VAL A 166 -6.90 -9.32 15.86
N PRO A 167 -7.99 -9.93 16.36
CA PRO A 167 -8.56 -9.57 17.65
C PRO A 167 -7.53 -9.72 18.78
N VAL A 168 -7.34 -8.67 19.57
CA VAL A 168 -6.56 -8.73 20.80
C VAL A 168 -7.43 -9.42 21.84
N ARG A 169 -7.21 -10.72 22.04
CA ARG A 169 -7.86 -11.44 23.13
C ARG A 169 -7.38 -10.85 24.45
N GLN A 170 -8.24 -10.13 25.16
CA GLN A 170 -8.00 -9.86 26.57
C GLN A 170 -7.96 -11.22 27.27
N ARG A 171 -6.82 -11.56 27.87
CA ARG A 171 -6.79 -12.66 28.85
C ARG A 171 -7.71 -12.24 30.00
N ALA A 172 -8.95 -12.71 29.99
CA ALA A 172 -9.75 -12.75 31.20
C ALA A 172 -9.07 -13.75 32.15
N GLY A 173 -8.51 -13.24 33.24
CA GLY A 173 -7.99 -14.07 34.33
C GLY A 173 -6.55 -14.59 34.13
N MET A 174 -5.57 -13.70 34.31
CA MET A 174 -4.30 -14.10 34.90
C MET A 174 -3.95 -12.98 35.87
N GLY A 175 -3.82 -13.32 37.16
CA GLY A 175 -3.69 -12.37 38.26
C GLY A 175 -2.64 -11.30 38.00
N THR A 176 -2.86 -10.15 38.63
CA THR A 176 -1.87 -9.10 38.80
C THR A 176 -0.46 -9.69 38.94
N PRO A 177 0.47 -9.43 38.00
CA PRO A 177 1.87 -9.64 38.31
C PRO A 177 2.24 -8.64 39.41
N ASP A 178 2.64 -9.20 40.55
CA ASP A 178 3.23 -8.50 41.68
C ASP A 178 4.35 -7.57 41.17
N VAL A 179 4.31 -6.30 41.58
CA VAL A 179 5.21 -5.22 41.16
C VAL A 179 6.51 -5.29 41.98
N SER A 180 7.07 -6.49 42.09
CA SER A 180 8.16 -6.79 43.00
C SER A 180 9.22 -7.65 42.32
N GLU A 181 9.69 -7.27 41.12
CA GLU A 181 11.02 -7.65 40.59
C GLU A 181 11.25 -7.05 39.20
N ILE A 182 11.59 -5.76 39.15
CA ILE A 182 12.34 -5.19 38.02
C ILE A 182 13.80 -5.15 38.47
N PRO A 183 14.72 -5.99 37.96
CA PRO A 183 16.13 -5.73 38.12
C PRO A 183 16.47 -4.46 37.33
N VAL A 184 16.75 -3.39 38.06
CA VAL A 184 17.35 -2.17 37.54
C VAL A 184 18.70 -2.53 36.92
N THR A 185 18.76 -2.65 35.60
CA THR A 185 20.03 -2.66 34.88
C THR A 185 20.35 -1.22 34.49
N SER A 186 21.29 -0.63 35.24
CA SER A 186 21.85 0.68 34.97
C SER A 186 22.52 0.73 33.58
N PRO A 187 22.51 1.88 32.89
CA PRO A 187 23.24 2.05 31.64
C PRO A 187 24.75 2.10 31.92
N GLN A 188 25.50 1.07 31.53
CA GLN A 188 26.96 1.17 31.51
C GLN A 188 27.41 2.13 30.39
N ARG A 189 28.02 3.23 30.84
CA ARG A 189 28.96 4.06 30.09
C ARG A 189 30.04 3.17 29.48
N ASN A 190 30.15 3.15 28.16
CA ASN A 190 31.42 2.86 27.50
C ASN A 190 32.05 4.18 27.04
N ARG A 191 33.04 4.64 27.83
CA ARG A 191 34.01 5.65 27.44
C ARG A 191 35.17 4.97 26.71
N LEU A 192 35.59 5.63 25.63
CA LEU A 192 36.94 5.78 25.07
C LEU A 192 37.96 4.63 25.24
N ALA A 193 38.40 4.12 24.09
CA ALA A 193 39.81 3.90 23.75
C ALA A 193 39.94 4.34 22.28
N ASP A 194 40.43 5.54 21.96
CA ASP A 194 41.85 5.93 21.87
C ASP A 194 42.79 4.84 21.36
N THR A 195 42.96 4.78 20.03
CA THR A 195 44.23 4.35 19.40
C THR A 195 44.31 4.83 17.95
N ARG A 196 44.98 5.94 17.72
CA ARG A 196 45.78 6.26 16.51
C ARG A 196 47.07 6.89 17.02
N PRO A 197 48.25 6.53 16.48
CA PRO A 197 48.70 7.19 15.25
C PRO A 197 49.50 6.30 14.28
N GLY A 198 49.54 6.71 13.01
CA GLY A 198 50.35 6.09 11.97
C GLY A 198 50.27 6.87 10.66
N LEU A 199 50.98 8.00 10.61
CA LEU A 199 51.29 8.79 9.42
C LEU A 199 52.17 8.02 8.43
N GLN A 200 51.83 8.09 7.13
CA GLN A 200 52.73 8.18 5.96
C GLN A 200 51.86 8.39 4.71
N ASN A 201 51.71 9.63 4.22
CA ASN A 201 52.52 10.28 3.17
C ASN A 201 52.53 9.56 1.81
N GLY A 202 52.03 10.26 0.79
CA GLY A 202 52.56 10.16 -0.58
C GLY A 202 51.53 10.17 -1.70
N GLY A 203 51.49 11.26 -2.48
CA GLY A 203 51.27 11.15 -3.93
C GLY A 203 50.13 11.96 -4.55
N LEU A 204 50.36 13.27 -4.75
CA LEU A 204 49.78 13.99 -5.89
C LEU A 204 50.30 13.38 -7.21
N ALA A 205 49.42 13.19 -8.19
CA ALA A 205 49.74 13.50 -9.59
C ALA A 205 48.46 13.66 -10.43
N ASP A 206 48.32 14.89 -10.90
CA ASP A 206 47.56 15.38 -12.05
C ASP A 206 47.89 14.59 -13.34
N GLN A 207 46.91 14.32 -14.20
CA GLN A 207 47.08 14.50 -15.65
C GLN A 207 45.79 14.39 -16.47
N ARG A 208 45.75 15.28 -17.45
CA ARG A 208 44.70 15.59 -18.42
C ARG A 208 44.66 14.61 -19.60
N SER A 209 43.53 14.69 -20.30
CA SER A 209 43.41 14.74 -21.77
C SER A 209 43.14 13.48 -22.60
N ALA A 210 42.34 13.77 -23.64
CA ALA A 210 42.16 13.14 -24.95
C ALA A 210 41.17 11.96 -25.01
N VAL A 211 39.99 12.12 -25.63
CA VAL A 211 39.67 12.36 -27.06
C VAL A 211 39.77 11.08 -27.91
N ARG A 212 38.62 10.80 -28.57
CA ARG A 212 38.40 10.21 -29.90
C ARG A 212 38.08 8.70 -30.08
N THR A 213 36.85 8.54 -30.59
CA THR A 213 36.42 7.83 -31.81
C THR A 213 36.17 6.31 -31.86
N ARG A 214 34.94 6.05 -32.34
CA ARG A 214 34.52 5.10 -33.39
C ARG A 214 34.68 3.60 -33.14
N GLY A 215 33.53 2.94 -33.15
CA GLY A 215 33.12 2.19 -34.35
C GLY A 215 33.03 0.67 -34.21
N GLY A 216 31.96 0.12 -34.79
CA GLY A 216 31.74 -1.32 -35.01
C GLY A 216 31.06 -1.99 -33.82
N ALA A 217 30.08 -2.88 -33.95
CA ALA A 217 29.44 -3.56 -35.05
C ALA A 217 28.04 -3.95 -34.51
N GLY A 218 26.95 -3.87 -35.26
CA GLY A 218 26.60 -4.88 -36.24
C GLY A 218 25.36 -5.64 -35.76
N ILE A 219 24.73 -6.33 -36.70
CA ILE A 219 23.85 -7.50 -36.51
C ILE A 219 22.33 -7.25 -36.60
N VAL A 220 21.87 -7.54 -37.83
CA VAL A 220 20.80 -8.47 -38.21
C VAL A 220 19.35 -8.06 -37.97
N GLY A 221 18.64 -7.96 -39.09
CA GLY A 221 17.22 -7.71 -39.14
C GLY A 221 16.35 -8.88 -38.69
N ARG A 222 15.12 -8.56 -38.34
CA ARG A 222 13.99 -9.48 -38.47
C ARG A 222 12.81 -8.77 -39.10
N ARG A 223 12.51 -9.26 -40.30
CA ARG A 223 11.31 -9.10 -41.10
C ARG A 223 10.12 -9.60 -40.26
N MET A 224 9.20 -8.71 -39.86
CA MET A 224 7.93 -9.13 -39.25
C MET A 224 6.85 -9.24 -40.32
N VAL A 225 6.25 -10.42 -40.32
CA VAL A 225 5.27 -10.94 -41.26
C VAL A 225 3.93 -10.22 -41.08
N ARG A 226 3.36 -9.73 -42.18
CA ARG A 226 1.95 -9.35 -42.28
C ARG A 226 1.07 -10.61 -42.19
N ARG A 227 0.20 -10.65 -41.18
CA ARG A 227 -1.10 -11.36 -41.16
C ARG A 227 -2.07 -10.31 -40.60
N GLY A 228 -3.10 -9.85 -41.30
CA GLY A 228 -4.18 -10.61 -41.91
C GLY A 228 -5.42 -10.37 -41.05
N GLY A 229 -6.28 -9.40 -41.46
CA GLY A 229 -7.66 -9.30 -40.95
C GLY A 229 -8.50 -10.51 -41.40
N PRO A 230 -9.77 -10.67 -40.97
CA PRO A 230 -10.83 -9.69 -41.28
C PRO A 230 -11.90 -9.52 -40.18
N GLY A 231 -12.87 -8.62 -40.40
CA GLY A 231 -14.16 -8.68 -39.70
C GLY A 231 -14.79 -7.34 -39.35
N ARG A 232 -15.27 -6.59 -40.35
CA ARG A 232 -16.22 -5.48 -40.14
C ARG A 232 -17.58 -6.06 -39.76
N GLY A 233 -18.00 -5.86 -38.51
CA GLY A 233 -19.37 -6.04 -38.07
C GLY A 233 -20.02 -4.68 -37.84
N THR A 234 -20.87 -4.25 -38.76
CA THR A 234 -21.75 -3.08 -38.62
C THR A 234 -22.90 -3.42 -37.66
N VAL A 235 -22.97 -2.77 -36.50
CA VAL A 235 -24.13 -2.83 -35.61
C VAL A 235 -25.12 -1.74 -36.04
N ARG A 236 -26.29 -2.18 -36.52
CA ARG A 236 -27.46 -1.33 -36.76
C ARG A 236 -28.13 -1.01 -35.43
N LEU A 237 -28.38 0.27 -35.18
CA LEU A 237 -29.29 0.76 -34.14
C LEU A 237 -30.75 0.48 -34.56
N PRO A 238 -31.63 0.06 -33.64
CA PRO A 238 -33.08 0.03 -33.90
C PRO A 238 -33.69 1.45 -33.83
N PRO A 239 -34.74 1.72 -34.62
CA PRO A 239 -35.39 3.03 -34.68
C PRO A 239 -36.28 3.33 -33.47
N ALA A 240 -36.43 4.61 -33.17
CA ALA A 240 -37.37 5.16 -32.21
C ALA A 240 -38.82 4.82 -32.56
N GLY A 241 -39.49 4.06 -31.70
CA GLY A 241 -40.94 4.06 -31.52
C GLY A 241 -41.17 4.54 -30.08
N GLY A 242 -42.00 5.54 -29.80
CA GLY A 242 -43.33 5.79 -30.32
C GLY A 242 -44.22 5.84 -29.09
N LEU A 243 -44.32 7.02 -28.48
CA LEU A 243 -45.28 7.31 -27.42
C LEU A 243 -46.69 7.01 -27.94
N ARG A 244 -47.43 6.18 -27.22
CA ARG A 244 -48.88 6.08 -27.30
C ARG A 244 -49.45 6.35 -25.91
N ASP A 245 -50.36 7.29 -25.88
CA ASP A 245 -51.19 7.66 -24.76
C ASP A 245 -52.29 6.62 -24.46
N ASN A 246 -52.72 6.65 -23.19
CA ASN A 246 -54.04 6.35 -22.61
C ASN A 246 -54.43 4.89 -22.27
N PRO A 247 -55.31 4.69 -21.25
CA PRO A 247 -56.12 5.68 -20.51
C PRO A 247 -55.69 5.97 -19.06
#